data_AF-M1W7E5-F1
#
_entry.id   AF-M1W7E5-F1
#
_cell.length_a   1.000
_cell.length_b   1.000
_cell.length_c   1.000
_cell.angle_alpha   90.00
_cell.angle_beta   90.00
_cell.angle_gamma   90.00
#
_symmetry.space_group_name_H-M   'P 1'
#
loop_
_entity.id
_entity.type
_entity.pdbx_description
1 polymer ?
#
loop_
_entity_poly.entity_id
_entity_poly.type
_entity_poly.pdbx_seq_one_letter_code
_entity_poly.pdbx_strand_id
1 'polypeptide(L)'
;MALHLVPPRLSDVDSSSSDAFSVRTQSFTSRPPPSVLGRSEGQELGREDDSIWLKSQDMAVLKATATIRGESCLANCQDQQHHCIKRLPVGAKPVKLVGEGAANAVFELKYPPLDRAGRDLQGFLLRVAKVPSLGAPLTYDYHLQQQYLQTAIKPILGEHAVHQELVMLHKTNIVQELNNLLRDINHTRRDKFKGTYVGESEWGFLIEDMRPQALDTCILVEFKPKWLSQSPSAPKDAIRCRQCAMELRNLIKDLSINKTHPERKPCPLALMSPDGPRPVCSPFRMAPHLADDDADHDFYEKILRRIASSDAIRDLKKQQDIHDKVGPLHASRSDPFFPLAMTLRDCTCFAQIDKRSQSVRIRFGDFDWKDPLVKFERWAGVEAELVNGGFYTSEWFLCGDQFYRPPTLCLLEYGEAATSKEPEIIRIVDPKHDTDGGVGGQGHAQLPQCAIPKTVKIHDYSANVSVFQEILAPFRADAPPSLTKHIERYVPQ
;
A
#
# COMPACT_ATOMS: atom_id res chain seq x y z
N MET A 1 -2.22 -3.37 -3.40
CA MET A 1 -1.66 -2.57 -4.51
C MET A 1 -0.28 -3.14 -4.68
N ALA A 2 -0.01 -3.85 -5.77
CA ALA A 2 1.34 -4.29 -6.10
C ALA A 2 1.90 -3.28 -7.11
N LEU A 3 3.16 -2.89 -6.94
CA LEU A 3 3.92 -2.20 -7.97
C LEU A 3 4.24 -3.24 -9.05
N HIS A 4 3.71 -3.06 -10.26
CA HIS A 4 4.16 -3.85 -11.41
C HIS A 4 5.55 -3.35 -11.79
N LEU A 5 6.56 -4.20 -11.60
CA LEU A 5 7.88 -3.98 -12.18
C LEU A 5 7.75 -4.06 -13.70
N VAL A 6 8.17 -2.98 -14.38
CA VAL A 6 8.30 -2.95 -15.84
C VAL A 6 9.49 -3.85 -16.21
N PRO A 7 9.33 -4.85 -17.09
CA PRO A 7 10.46 -5.67 -17.53
C PRO A 7 11.43 -4.83 -18.38
N PRO A 8 12.76 -5.06 -18.27
CA PRO A 8 13.73 -4.39 -19.13
C PRO A 8 13.54 -4.83 -20.58
N ARG A 9 13.53 -3.86 -21.51
CA ARG A 9 13.63 -4.15 -22.94
C ARG A 9 15.03 -4.70 -23.23
N LEU A 10 15.08 -5.87 -23.85
CA LEU A 10 16.28 -6.39 -24.50
C LEU A 10 16.72 -5.38 -25.57
N SER A 11 17.94 -4.88 -25.46
CA SER A 11 18.60 -4.15 -26.53
C SER A 11 19.17 -5.16 -27.52
N ASP A 12 18.65 -5.13 -28.74
CA ASP A 12 19.23 -5.82 -29.88
C ASP A 12 20.66 -5.31 -30.12
N VAL A 13 21.59 -6.27 -30.20
CA VAL A 13 22.96 -6.06 -30.67
C VAL A 13 23.05 -6.76 -32.02
N ASP A 14 23.32 -6.00 -33.09
CA ASP A 14 24.45 -6.22 -33.99
C ASP A 14 24.31 -5.39 -35.28
N SER A 15 25.39 -4.72 -35.68
CA SER A 15 26.04 -4.86 -37.01
C SER A 15 27.10 -3.78 -37.26
N SER A 16 28.36 -4.16 -37.07
CA SER A 16 29.58 -3.90 -37.88
C SER A 16 29.78 -2.61 -38.71
N SER A 17 30.93 -1.96 -38.51
CA SER A 17 32.03 -1.78 -39.51
C SER A 17 33.17 -0.97 -38.85
N SER A 18 34.32 -1.59 -38.55
CA SER A 18 35.58 -1.52 -39.31
C SER A 18 36.03 -0.11 -39.71
N ASP A 19 37.05 0.43 -39.04
CA ASP A 19 38.28 0.83 -39.74
C ASP A 19 39.47 1.07 -38.78
N ALA A 20 40.63 0.65 -39.26
CA ALA A 20 41.94 0.66 -38.61
C ALA A 20 42.61 2.04 -38.66
N PHE A 21 43.53 2.35 -37.73
CA PHE A 21 44.95 2.66 -38.01
C PHE A 21 45.77 3.07 -36.76
N SER A 22 46.95 2.43 -36.65
CA SER A 22 48.27 2.89 -36.16
C SER A 22 48.51 3.39 -34.73
N VAL A 23 49.10 2.48 -33.95
CA VAL A 23 50.36 2.60 -33.17
C VAL A 23 51.10 3.96 -33.22
N ARG A 24 51.37 4.53 -32.04
CA ARG A 24 52.71 5.06 -31.69
C ARG A 24 52.92 5.17 -30.17
N THR A 25 53.76 4.27 -29.67
CA THR A 25 54.42 4.29 -28.37
C THR A 25 55.55 5.31 -28.40
N GLN A 26 55.62 6.23 -27.43
CA GLN A 26 56.88 6.85 -27.03
C GLN A 26 56.92 7.07 -25.51
N SER A 27 57.84 6.33 -24.89
CA SER A 27 58.32 6.51 -23.53
C SER A 27 59.40 7.58 -23.49
N PHE A 28 59.35 8.49 -22.51
CA PHE A 28 60.55 9.20 -22.04
C PHE A 28 60.55 9.31 -20.52
N THR A 29 61.63 8.81 -19.94
CA THR A 29 62.03 8.90 -18.54
C THR A 29 62.98 10.09 -18.33
N SER A 30 62.76 10.91 -17.31
CA SER A 30 63.86 11.59 -16.57
C SER A 30 63.37 12.23 -15.26
N ARG A 31 64.24 12.17 -14.24
CA ARG A 31 64.08 12.42 -12.79
C ARG A 31 64.20 13.93 -12.37
N PRO A 32 63.92 14.29 -11.09
CA PRO A 32 63.49 15.62 -10.59
C PRO A 32 64.65 16.49 -10.03
N PRO A 33 64.48 17.79 -9.67
CA PRO A 33 63.99 18.27 -8.32
C PRO A 33 63.40 19.74 -8.37
N PRO A 34 63.24 20.54 -7.27
CA PRO A 34 63.26 20.27 -5.82
C PRO A 34 61.99 20.68 -5.04
N SER A 35 61.97 20.25 -3.79
CA SER A 35 61.03 20.55 -2.71
C SER A 35 60.83 22.05 -2.44
N VAL A 36 59.56 22.48 -2.42
CA VAL A 36 59.11 23.68 -1.71
C VAL A 36 57.98 23.27 -0.77
N LEU A 37 58.25 23.43 0.53
CA LEU A 37 57.27 23.37 1.61
C LEU A 37 56.21 24.46 1.36
N GLY A 38 55.06 24.07 0.82
CA GLY A 38 53.85 24.86 0.79
C GLY A 38 52.80 24.23 1.70
N ARG A 39 52.57 24.81 2.87
CA ARG A 39 51.34 24.60 3.64
C ARG A 39 50.17 25.01 2.72
N SER A 40 49.44 24.04 2.21
CA SER A 40 48.12 24.27 1.64
C SER A 40 47.12 23.95 2.73
N GLU A 41 46.63 25.02 3.36
CA GLU A 41 45.40 25.01 4.15
C GLU A 41 44.28 24.56 3.21
N GLY A 42 43.88 23.30 3.35
CA GLY A 42 42.63 22.79 2.80
C GLY A 42 41.49 23.50 3.52
N GLN A 43 41.01 24.56 2.90
CA GLN A 43 39.84 25.34 3.28
C GLN A 43 38.64 24.40 3.51
N GLU A 44 38.31 24.16 4.78
CA GLU A 44 36.99 23.68 5.19
C GLU A 44 35.96 24.73 4.74
N LEU A 45 35.39 24.53 3.56
CA LEU A 45 34.25 25.30 3.09
C LEU A 45 33.04 24.96 3.96
N GLY A 46 32.77 25.85 4.92
CA GLY A 46 31.42 26.24 5.33
C GLY A 46 30.61 25.18 6.06
N ARG A 47 30.94 24.92 7.33
CA ARG A 47 29.91 24.73 8.36
C ARG A 47 29.26 26.09 8.62
N GLU A 48 28.49 26.60 7.67
CA GLU A 48 27.59 27.72 7.95
C GLU A 48 26.59 27.27 9.02
N ASP A 49 26.35 28.15 9.98
CA ASP A 49 25.64 27.89 11.23
C ASP A 49 24.19 27.43 10.98
N ASP A 50 24.00 26.12 10.92
CA ASP A 50 22.69 25.47 10.75
C ASP A 50 21.72 25.81 11.89
N SER A 51 22.22 26.34 13.01
CA SER A 51 21.38 26.79 14.12
C SER A 51 20.49 27.99 13.76
N ILE A 52 20.81 28.70 12.66
CA ILE A 52 20.06 29.87 12.20
C ILE A 52 18.75 29.47 11.48
N TRP A 53 18.71 28.30 10.83
CA TRP A 53 17.52 27.86 10.08
C TRP A 53 16.72 26.75 10.78
N LEU A 54 17.35 25.88 11.57
CA LEU A 54 16.62 24.87 12.35
C LEU A 54 15.71 25.56 13.38
N LYS A 55 14.40 25.35 13.25
CA LYS A 55 13.43 25.86 14.20
C LYS A 55 13.61 25.14 15.55
N SER A 56 13.23 25.78 16.64
CA SER A 56 13.25 25.17 17.98
C SER A 56 12.51 23.83 18.05
N GLN A 57 11.49 23.66 17.22
CA GLN A 57 10.71 22.43 17.09
C GLN A 57 11.49 21.31 16.39
N ASP A 58 12.30 21.63 15.38
CA ASP A 58 13.22 20.69 14.73
C ASP A 58 14.21 20.15 15.77
N MET A 59 14.79 21.03 16.58
CA MET A 59 15.74 20.66 17.65
C MET A 59 15.10 19.79 18.76
N ALA A 60 13.82 20.02 19.09
CA ALA A 60 13.11 19.23 20.09
C ALA A 60 12.86 17.78 19.62
N VAL A 61 12.50 17.60 18.35
CA VAL A 61 12.25 16.28 17.75
C VAL A 61 13.56 15.48 17.62
N LEU A 62 14.66 16.15 17.31
CA LEU A 62 15.99 15.52 17.28
C LEU A 62 16.41 15.02 18.66
N LYS A 63 16.23 15.85 19.70
CA LYS A 63 16.52 15.45 21.09
C LYS A 63 15.66 14.27 21.52
N ALA A 64 14.36 14.28 21.22
CA ALA A 64 13.46 13.18 21.54
C ALA A 64 13.86 11.87 20.83
N THR A 65 14.29 11.96 19.57
CA THR A 65 14.74 10.79 18.78
C THR A 65 16.03 10.19 19.34
N ALA A 66 16.97 11.02 19.84
CA ALA A 66 18.20 10.56 20.49
C ALA A 66 17.93 9.86 21.83
N THR A 67 17.06 10.44 22.67
CA THR A 67 16.70 9.84 23.97
C THR A 67 16.05 8.46 23.83
N ILE A 68 15.23 8.24 22.80
CA ILE A 68 14.52 6.96 22.58
C ILE A 68 15.48 5.83 22.16
N ARG A 69 16.64 6.13 21.55
CA ARG A 69 17.66 5.12 21.21
C ARG A 69 18.43 4.55 22.42
N GLY A 70 18.15 5.03 23.63
CA GLY A 70 18.79 4.53 24.86
C GLY A 70 20.23 5.02 25.04
N GLU A 71 20.62 6.09 24.35
CA GLU A 71 21.95 6.68 24.45
C GLU A 71 21.97 7.64 25.65
N SER A 72 22.37 7.11 26.80
CA SER A 72 22.66 7.88 28.01
C SER A 72 23.90 8.74 27.77
N CYS A 73 23.73 10.05 27.61
CA CYS A 73 24.84 10.99 27.69
C CYS A 73 25.33 11.07 29.14
N LEU A 74 26.33 10.26 29.49
CA LEU A 74 27.22 10.56 30.59
C LEU A 74 28.21 11.66 30.16
N ALA A 75 28.38 12.61 31.06
CA ALA A 75 29.14 13.83 30.89
C ALA A 75 30.60 13.61 30.48
N ASN A 76 31.13 14.59 29.75
CA ASN A 76 32.55 14.87 29.48
C ASN A 76 33.28 13.95 28.48
N CYS A 77 33.03 14.16 27.18
CA CYS A 77 34.04 13.98 26.13
C CYS A 77 33.87 15.07 25.07
N GLN A 78 34.94 15.83 24.79
CA GLN A 78 34.98 16.93 23.81
C GLN A 78 35.13 16.44 22.35
N ASP A 79 35.08 15.13 22.09
CA ASP A 79 34.95 14.58 20.74
C ASP A 79 33.46 14.37 20.41
N GLN A 80 32.86 15.47 19.96
CA GLN A 80 31.44 15.54 19.59
C GLN A 80 31.17 14.74 18.30
N GLN A 81 30.84 13.45 18.44
CA GLN A 81 29.87 12.84 17.54
C GLN A 81 28.51 13.47 17.85
N HIS A 82 28.28 14.68 17.34
CA HIS A 82 26.93 15.19 17.16
C HIS A 82 26.15 14.12 16.41
N HIS A 83 25.01 13.69 16.92
CA HIS A 83 24.03 12.89 16.19
C HIS A 83 23.59 13.71 14.97
N CYS A 84 24.39 13.62 13.90
CA CYS A 84 24.29 14.49 12.76
C CYS A 84 23.10 14.01 11.94
N ILE A 85 22.05 14.83 11.88
CA ILE A 85 20.97 14.67 10.91
C ILE A 85 21.59 14.34 9.56
N LYS A 86 21.14 13.26 8.93
CA LYS A 86 21.59 12.93 7.59
C LYS A 86 21.20 14.07 6.65
N ARG A 87 22.17 14.50 5.83
CA ARG A 87 21.96 15.52 4.81
C ARG A 87 22.08 14.87 3.46
N LEU A 88 21.17 15.25 2.57
CA LEU A 88 21.29 14.87 1.19
C LEU A 88 22.45 15.67 0.56
N PRO A 89 23.41 15.03 -0.13
CA PRO A 89 24.51 15.74 -0.78
C PRO A 89 24.01 16.71 -1.85
N VAL A 90 24.64 17.88 -1.95
CA VAL A 90 24.40 18.81 -3.06
C VAL A 90 24.77 18.12 -4.38
N GLY A 91 23.88 18.23 -5.37
CA GLY A 91 24.06 17.55 -6.65
C GLY A 91 23.53 16.11 -6.67
N ALA A 92 22.86 15.63 -5.62
CA ALA A 92 22.04 14.42 -5.70
C ALA A 92 21.00 14.56 -6.82
N LYS A 93 20.78 13.49 -7.59
CA LYS A 93 19.84 13.47 -8.72
C LYS A 93 18.92 12.25 -8.64
N PRO A 94 17.65 12.37 -9.03
CA PRO A 94 16.78 11.21 -9.13
C PRO A 94 17.17 10.36 -10.33
N VAL A 95 17.17 9.05 -10.12
CA VAL A 95 17.40 8.04 -11.16
C VAL A 95 16.06 7.55 -11.71
N LYS A 96 15.15 7.17 -10.82
CA LYS A 96 13.83 6.67 -11.20
C LYS A 96 12.79 6.84 -10.09
N LEU A 97 11.53 6.99 -10.50
CA LEU A 97 10.39 6.81 -9.62
C LEU A 97 10.23 5.31 -9.33
N VAL A 98 10.42 4.92 -8.08
CA VAL A 98 10.32 3.52 -7.63
C VAL A 98 8.87 3.14 -7.34
N GLY A 99 8.11 4.05 -6.74
CA GLY A 99 6.70 3.83 -6.43
C GLY A 99 6.02 5.11 -5.99
N GLU A 100 4.69 5.13 -6.08
CA GLU A 100 3.89 6.23 -5.57
C GLU A 100 2.54 5.76 -5.03
N GLY A 101 2.14 6.41 -3.93
CA GLY A 101 0.83 6.28 -3.31
C GLY A 101 0.00 7.54 -3.51
N ALA A 102 -1.09 7.66 -2.75
CA ALA A 102 -1.91 8.88 -2.78
C ALA A 102 -1.16 10.10 -2.22
N ALA A 103 -0.44 9.90 -1.10
CA ALA A 103 0.19 11.00 -0.36
C ALA A 103 1.70 11.12 -0.60
N ASN A 104 2.39 10.07 -1.04
CA ASN A 104 3.84 10.01 -1.06
C ASN A 104 4.36 9.41 -2.39
N ALA A 105 5.57 9.79 -2.77
CA ALA A 105 6.34 9.20 -3.86
C ALA A 105 7.74 8.79 -3.36
N VAL A 106 8.28 7.72 -3.94
CA VAL A 106 9.56 7.12 -3.56
C VAL A 106 10.47 7.08 -4.77
N PHE A 107 11.69 7.59 -4.61
CA PHE A 107 12.66 7.75 -5.68
C PHE A 107 13.98 7.08 -5.32
N GLU A 108 14.60 6.50 -6.33
CA GLU A 108 16.00 6.11 -6.26
C GLU A 108 16.85 7.31 -6.63
N LEU A 109 17.92 7.54 -5.87
CA LEU A 109 18.85 8.64 -6.09
C LEU A 109 20.22 8.13 -6.50
N LYS A 110 20.93 8.96 -7.25
CA LYS A 110 22.38 8.86 -7.45
C LYS A 110 23.06 10.04 -6.77
N TYR A 111 24.25 9.77 -6.24
CA TYR A 111 25.05 10.73 -5.49
C TYR A 111 26.36 11.05 -6.22
N PRO A 112 26.98 12.22 -5.99
CA PRO A 112 28.25 12.57 -6.60
C PRO A 112 29.38 11.56 -6.28
N PRO A 113 30.25 11.17 -7.25
CA PRO A 113 31.17 10.01 -7.13
C PRO A 113 32.25 10.07 -6.03
N LEU A 114 32.41 11.19 -5.32
CA LEU A 114 33.43 11.39 -4.29
C LEU A 114 32.85 11.86 -2.96
N ASP A 115 31.52 11.99 -2.88
CA ASP A 115 30.86 12.43 -1.67
C ASP A 115 30.79 11.29 -0.64
N ARG A 116 31.41 11.50 0.53
CA ARG A 116 31.40 10.51 1.62
C ARG A 116 29.99 10.25 2.12
N ALA A 117 29.17 11.29 2.28
CA ALA A 117 27.79 11.13 2.74
C ALA A 117 26.97 10.32 1.72
N GLY A 118 27.20 10.48 0.42
CA GLY A 118 26.58 9.67 -0.63
C GLY A 118 26.82 8.16 -0.49
N ARG A 119 27.98 7.73 0.04
CA ARG A 119 28.24 6.31 0.33
C ARG A 119 27.42 5.80 1.52
N ASP A 120 27.24 6.63 2.55
CA ASP A 120 26.45 6.29 3.73
C ASP A 120 24.93 6.26 3.45
N LEU A 121 24.52 6.78 2.29
CA LEU A 121 23.14 6.75 1.78
C LEU A 121 22.89 5.59 0.80
N GLN A 122 23.90 4.78 0.50
CA GLN A 122 23.72 3.63 -0.37
C GLN A 122 22.78 2.60 0.29
N GLY A 123 21.86 2.04 -0.50
CA GLY A 123 20.82 1.14 0.01
C GLY A 123 19.55 1.84 0.54
N PHE A 124 19.46 3.17 0.42
CA PHE A 124 18.26 3.94 0.75
C PHE A 124 17.57 4.53 -0.48
N LEU A 125 16.27 4.75 -0.35
CA LEU A 125 15.42 5.50 -1.29
C LEU A 125 14.96 6.79 -0.64
N LEU A 126 14.71 7.82 -1.44
CA LEU A 126 14.11 9.08 -0.98
C LEU A 126 12.58 9.00 -1.08
N ARG A 127 11.91 9.07 0.06
CA ARG A 127 10.46 9.19 0.18
C ARG A 127 10.09 10.64 0.49
N VAL A 128 9.21 11.20 -0.34
CA VAL A 128 8.73 12.58 -0.23
C VAL A 128 7.22 12.67 -0.42
N ALA A 129 6.62 13.67 0.20
CA ALA A 129 5.20 13.92 0.15
C ALA A 129 4.77 14.64 -1.14
N LYS A 130 3.60 14.26 -1.65
CA LYS A 130 3.00 14.79 -2.86
C LYS A 130 2.01 15.90 -2.58
N VAL A 131 1.83 16.76 -3.57
CA VAL A 131 0.84 17.83 -3.64
C VAL A 131 0.00 17.69 -4.91
N PRO A 132 -1.28 18.13 -4.88
CA PRO A 132 -2.21 17.94 -6.00
C PRO A 132 -1.84 18.77 -7.24
N SER A 133 -1.12 19.87 -7.06
CA SER A 133 -0.65 20.75 -8.12
C SER A 133 0.68 21.39 -7.72
N LEU A 134 1.47 21.83 -8.71
CA LEU A 134 2.75 22.48 -8.47
C LEU A 134 2.54 23.77 -7.66
N GLY A 135 3.32 23.94 -6.58
CA GLY A 135 3.22 25.12 -5.69
C GLY A 135 2.09 25.06 -4.67
N ALA A 136 1.25 24.01 -4.65
CA ALA A 136 0.27 23.84 -3.59
C ALA A 136 0.96 23.63 -2.23
N PRO A 137 0.36 24.13 -1.13
CA PRO A 137 0.95 24.03 0.20
C PRO A 137 1.09 22.57 0.63
N LEU A 138 2.24 22.24 1.20
CA LEU A 138 2.48 20.93 1.75
C LEU A 138 1.79 20.78 3.11
N THR A 139 0.90 19.79 3.23
CA THR A 139 0.20 19.49 4.50
C THR A 139 0.87 18.38 5.30
N TYR A 140 1.91 17.76 4.76
CA TYR A 140 2.59 16.64 5.39
C TYR A 140 3.65 17.14 6.39
N ASP A 141 3.56 16.67 7.62
CA ASP A 141 4.50 17.00 8.69
C ASP A 141 5.49 15.83 8.89
N TYR A 142 6.71 16.00 8.37
CA TYR A 142 7.78 15.00 8.48
C TYR A 142 8.22 14.77 9.93
N HIS A 143 8.16 15.78 10.78
CA HIS A 143 8.61 15.67 12.16
C HIS A 143 7.61 14.90 13.00
N LEU A 144 6.33 15.25 12.86
CA LEU A 144 5.24 14.49 13.48
C LEU A 144 5.28 13.03 13.03
N GLN A 145 5.51 12.79 11.73
CA GLN A 145 5.62 11.44 11.20
C GLN A 145 6.83 10.69 11.78
N GLN A 146 8.00 11.32 11.88
CA GLN A 146 9.20 10.71 12.46
C GLN A 146 8.96 10.36 13.93
N GLN A 147 8.38 11.28 14.70
CA GLN A 147 8.03 11.06 16.09
C GLN A 147 7.05 9.88 16.21
N TYR A 148 5.98 9.85 15.39
CA TYR A 148 5.00 8.76 15.38
C TYR A 148 5.65 7.40 15.10
N LEU A 149 6.56 7.32 14.12
CA LEU A 149 7.27 6.09 13.82
C LEU A 149 8.10 5.61 15.03
N GLN A 150 8.81 6.52 15.70
CA GLN A 150 9.69 6.17 16.82
C GLN A 150 8.93 5.84 18.10
N THR A 151 7.83 6.53 18.39
CA THR A 151 7.12 6.39 19.68
C THR A 151 5.94 5.43 19.62
N ALA A 152 5.34 5.20 18.46
CA ALA A 152 4.14 4.37 18.33
C ALA A 152 4.36 3.08 17.52
N ILE A 153 5.23 3.08 16.51
CA ILE A 153 5.42 1.93 15.62
C ILE A 153 6.61 1.07 16.03
N LYS A 154 7.80 1.68 16.18
CA LYS A 154 9.03 0.97 16.53
C LYS A 154 8.94 0.19 17.86
N PRO A 155 8.27 0.67 18.92
CA PRO A 155 8.17 -0.10 20.16
C PRO A 155 7.38 -1.40 20.04
N ILE A 156 6.45 -1.50 19.07
CA ILE A 156 5.55 -2.65 18.93
C ILE A 156 5.92 -3.60 17.79
N LEU A 157 6.66 -3.13 16.78
CA LEU A 157 7.12 -3.93 15.64
C LEU A 157 8.64 -4.09 15.57
N GLY A 158 9.39 -3.28 16.32
CA GLY A 158 10.85 -3.33 16.38
C GLY A 158 11.50 -3.31 14.99
N GLU A 159 12.31 -4.35 14.75
CA GLU A 159 13.01 -4.55 13.50
C GLU A 159 12.06 -4.88 12.34
N HIS A 160 10.85 -5.40 12.58
CA HIS A 160 9.91 -5.66 11.49
C HIS A 160 9.39 -4.39 10.83
N ALA A 161 9.54 -3.20 11.39
CA ALA A 161 9.26 -1.96 10.67
C ALA A 161 10.43 -1.60 9.73
N VAL A 162 10.12 -1.32 8.44
CA VAL A 162 11.07 -0.77 7.45
C VAL A 162 11.82 0.39 8.08
N HIS A 163 13.14 0.40 7.94
CA HIS A 163 13.92 1.52 8.43
C HIS A 163 13.52 2.79 7.68
N GLN A 164 13.19 3.83 8.44
CA GLN A 164 12.91 5.16 7.94
C GLN A 164 13.54 6.18 8.88
N GLU A 165 14.22 7.15 8.30
CA GLU A 165 14.86 8.24 9.03
C GLU A 165 14.77 9.56 8.27
N LEU A 166 14.74 10.65 9.04
CA LEU A 166 14.63 12.00 8.52
C LEU A 166 15.94 12.41 7.82
N VAL A 167 15.82 13.03 6.65
CA VAL A 167 16.95 13.60 5.90
C VAL A 167 16.66 15.05 5.54
N MET A 168 17.67 15.89 5.68
CA MET A 168 17.60 17.30 5.27
C MET A 168 17.81 17.42 3.76
N LEU A 169 16.88 18.11 3.10
CA LEU A 169 16.89 18.42 1.67
C LEU A 169 17.33 19.86 1.39
N HIS A 170 17.55 20.66 2.44
CA HIS A 170 17.87 22.08 2.33
C HIS A 170 19.06 22.36 1.43
N LYS A 171 18.91 23.37 0.55
CA LYS A 171 19.91 23.82 -0.43
C LYS A 171 20.38 22.74 -1.43
N THR A 172 19.63 21.65 -1.63
CA THR A 172 20.03 20.59 -2.58
C THR A 172 19.39 20.69 -3.98
N ASN A 173 18.34 21.51 -4.14
CA ASN A 173 17.48 21.58 -5.32
C ASN A 173 16.80 20.25 -5.72
N ILE A 174 16.82 19.23 -4.85
CA ILE A 174 16.31 17.89 -5.20
C ILE A 174 14.81 17.91 -5.53
N VAL A 175 13.99 18.72 -4.84
CA VAL A 175 12.54 18.78 -5.10
C VAL A 175 12.24 19.22 -6.54
N GLN A 176 13.00 20.20 -7.05
CA GLN A 176 12.88 20.64 -8.43
C GLN A 176 13.25 19.51 -9.42
N GLU A 177 14.33 18.79 -9.15
CA GLU A 177 14.78 17.66 -9.98
C GLU A 177 13.75 16.52 -9.99
N LEU A 178 13.15 16.21 -8.84
CA LEU A 178 12.08 15.22 -8.73
C LEU A 178 10.86 15.62 -9.54
N ASN A 179 10.47 16.89 -9.47
CA ASN A 179 9.35 17.42 -10.23
C ASN A 179 9.62 17.49 -11.74
N ASN A 180 10.87 17.70 -12.17
CA ASN A 180 11.26 17.58 -13.57
C ASN A 180 11.07 16.12 -14.04
N LEU A 181 11.62 15.15 -13.31
CA LEU A 181 11.44 13.72 -13.63
C LEU A 181 9.95 13.34 -13.71
N LEU A 182 9.13 13.78 -12.75
CA LEU A 182 7.68 13.49 -12.74
C LEU A 182 6.94 14.06 -13.95
N ARG A 183 7.37 15.21 -14.49
CA ARG A 183 6.81 15.78 -15.73
C ARG A 183 7.17 14.90 -16.93
N ASP A 184 8.42 14.49 -17.04
CA ASP A 184 8.91 13.69 -18.16
C ASP A 184 8.17 12.34 -18.26
N ILE A 185 7.97 11.68 -17.11
CA ILE A 185 7.28 10.39 -17.04
C ILE A 185 5.76 10.50 -16.85
N ASN A 186 5.18 11.71 -16.89
CA ASN A 186 3.77 11.89 -16.51
C ASN A 186 2.81 11.05 -17.36
N HIS A 187 3.15 10.81 -18.63
CA HIS A 187 2.35 10.00 -19.55
C HIS A 187 2.32 8.50 -19.21
N THR A 188 3.36 7.97 -18.55
CA THR A 188 3.47 6.55 -18.15
C THR A 188 2.93 6.27 -16.75
N ARG A 189 2.71 7.32 -15.94
CA ARG A 189 2.13 7.19 -14.60
C ARG A 189 0.67 6.73 -14.68
N ARG A 190 0.17 6.13 -13.59
CA ARG A 190 -1.25 5.77 -13.47
C ARG A 190 -2.10 7.04 -13.50
N ASP A 191 -3.25 7.00 -14.18
CA ASP A 191 -4.07 8.20 -14.45
C ASP A 191 -4.39 9.02 -13.20
N LYS A 192 -4.77 8.35 -12.10
CA LYS A 192 -5.07 9.01 -10.82
C LYS A 192 -3.90 9.75 -10.16
N PHE A 193 -2.68 9.57 -10.67
CA PHE A 193 -1.48 10.25 -10.18
C PHE A 193 -0.93 11.27 -11.16
N LYS A 194 -1.40 11.28 -12.41
CA LYS A 194 -0.98 12.26 -13.41
C LYS A 194 -1.28 13.67 -12.92
N GLY A 195 -0.35 14.59 -13.17
CA GLY A 195 -0.47 15.98 -12.75
C GLY A 195 -0.24 16.24 -11.25
N THR A 196 0.12 15.23 -10.45
CA THR A 196 0.58 15.43 -9.06
C THR A 196 2.10 15.62 -9.01
N TYR A 197 2.56 16.39 -8.03
CA TYR A 197 3.96 16.83 -7.87
C TYR A 197 4.47 16.52 -6.47
N VAL A 198 5.78 16.64 -6.25
CA VAL A 198 6.41 16.68 -4.92
C VAL A 198 6.24 18.09 -4.34
N GLY A 199 5.80 18.18 -3.09
CA GLY A 199 5.66 19.48 -2.40
C GLY A 199 7.01 20.02 -1.93
N GLU A 200 7.14 21.35 -1.94
CA GLU A 200 8.34 22.01 -1.42
C GLU A 200 8.52 21.73 0.06
N SER A 201 9.71 21.23 0.42
CA SER A 201 10.08 20.91 1.79
C SER A 201 11.58 20.83 1.95
N GLU A 202 12.03 21.18 3.15
CA GLU A 202 13.41 21.10 3.58
C GLU A 202 13.74 19.72 4.16
N TRP A 203 12.73 18.83 4.20
CA TRP A 203 12.79 17.52 4.81
C TRP A 203 12.25 16.45 3.87
N GLY A 204 12.82 15.25 3.99
CA GLY A 204 12.35 14.03 3.37
C GLY A 204 12.63 12.84 4.27
N PHE A 205 12.30 11.65 3.79
CA PHE A 205 12.66 10.41 4.46
C PHE A 205 13.61 9.57 3.61
N LEU A 206 14.69 9.10 4.22
CA LEU A 206 15.42 7.95 3.71
C LEU A 206 14.69 6.70 4.18
N ILE A 207 14.35 5.82 3.25
CA ILE A 207 13.76 4.52 3.56
C ILE A 207 14.65 3.41 3.04
N GLU A 208 14.78 2.33 3.80
CA GLU A 208 15.52 1.15 3.37
C GLU A 208 14.97 0.60 2.05
N ASP A 209 15.86 0.35 1.09
CA ASP A 209 15.51 -0.27 -0.18
C ASP A 209 15.30 -1.78 -0.02
N MET A 210 14.03 -2.18 0.01
CA MET A 210 13.62 -3.59 0.11
C MET A 210 13.66 -4.32 -1.25
N ARG A 211 14.09 -3.70 -2.34
CA ARG A 211 14.21 -4.38 -3.64
C ARG A 211 15.40 -5.34 -3.63
N PRO A 212 15.33 -6.46 -4.39
CA PRO A 212 16.42 -7.40 -4.46
C PRO A 212 17.62 -6.79 -5.19
N GLN A 213 18.81 -6.91 -4.60
CA GLN A 213 20.06 -6.46 -5.23
C GLN A 213 20.61 -7.51 -6.22
N ALA A 214 20.40 -8.80 -5.92
CA ALA A 214 20.73 -9.93 -6.79
C ALA A 214 19.44 -10.47 -7.43
N LEU A 215 19.08 -9.94 -8.61
CA LEU A 215 17.81 -10.24 -9.29
C LEU A 215 17.69 -11.71 -9.75
N ASP A 216 18.80 -12.42 -9.87
CA ASP A 216 18.85 -13.82 -10.27
C ASP A 216 18.48 -14.79 -9.13
N THR A 217 18.68 -14.37 -7.88
CA THR A 217 18.47 -15.24 -6.70
C THR A 217 17.45 -14.71 -5.73
N CYS A 218 17.11 -13.43 -5.78
CA CYS A 218 16.27 -12.78 -4.80
C CYS A 218 14.99 -12.20 -5.43
N ILE A 219 13.86 -12.49 -4.80
CA ILE A 219 12.54 -12.00 -5.20
C ILE A 219 11.95 -11.16 -4.08
N LEU A 220 11.21 -10.12 -4.43
CA LEU A 220 10.40 -9.34 -3.50
C LEU A 220 8.92 -9.66 -3.69
N VAL A 221 8.27 -10.12 -2.63
CA VAL A 221 6.82 -10.22 -2.53
C VAL A 221 6.29 -9.01 -1.76
N GLU A 222 5.43 -8.22 -2.40
CA GLU A 222 4.77 -7.06 -1.80
C GLU A 222 3.25 -7.28 -1.71
N PHE A 223 2.70 -7.21 -0.51
CA PHE A 223 1.24 -7.27 -0.31
C PHE A 223 0.79 -6.48 0.92
N LYS A 224 -0.50 -6.12 0.97
CA LYS A 224 -1.09 -5.51 2.18
C LYS A 224 -1.80 -6.60 3.00
N PRO A 225 -1.38 -6.90 4.24
CA PRO A 225 -2.04 -7.91 5.08
C PRO A 225 -3.48 -7.53 5.45
N LYS A 226 -3.76 -6.22 5.52
CA LYS A 226 -5.08 -5.66 5.89
C LYS A 226 -5.51 -6.10 7.29
N TRP A 227 -6.79 -6.41 7.48
CA TRP A 227 -7.39 -6.72 8.78
C TRP A 227 -7.23 -8.21 9.08
N LEU A 228 -6.23 -8.57 9.87
CA LEU A 228 -5.89 -9.97 10.16
C LEU A 228 -6.84 -10.64 11.18
N SER A 229 -7.80 -9.88 11.70
CA SER A 229 -8.94 -10.33 12.48
C SER A 229 -10.23 -9.72 11.92
N GLN A 230 -11.38 -10.35 12.22
CA GLN A 230 -12.67 -9.77 11.87
C GLN A 230 -12.84 -8.41 12.55
N SER A 231 -13.53 -7.48 11.87
CA SER A 231 -13.87 -6.18 12.46
C SER A 231 -14.72 -6.39 13.71
N PRO A 232 -14.39 -5.78 14.86
CA PRO A 232 -15.24 -5.87 16.05
C PRO A 232 -16.64 -5.25 15.85
N SER A 233 -16.79 -4.35 14.88
CA SER A 233 -18.08 -3.77 14.49
C SER A 233 -18.85 -4.61 13.46
N ALA A 234 -18.28 -5.72 12.97
CA ALA A 234 -18.99 -6.59 12.05
C ALA A 234 -20.18 -7.26 12.76
N PRO A 235 -21.30 -7.50 12.06
CA PRO A 235 -22.41 -8.30 12.61
C PRO A 235 -21.95 -9.69 13.05
N LYS A 236 -22.59 -10.24 14.09
CA LYS A 236 -22.26 -11.59 14.61
C LYS A 236 -22.46 -12.69 13.55
N ASP A 237 -23.37 -12.45 12.62
CA ASP A 237 -23.72 -13.30 11.49
C ASP A 237 -23.01 -12.90 10.19
N ALA A 238 -21.91 -12.14 10.28
CA ALA A 238 -21.12 -11.78 9.12
C ALA A 238 -20.51 -13.03 8.45
N ILE A 239 -20.81 -13.20 7.17
CA ILE A 239 -20.23 -14.24 6.30
C ILE A 239 -19.03 -13.73 5.50
N ARG A 240 -18.67 -12.44 5.64
CA ARG A 240 -17.45 -11.87 5.03
C ARG A 240 -16.61 -11.14 6.06
N CYS A 241 -15.30 -11.12 5.85
CA CYS A 241 -14.41 -10.25 6.61
C CYS A 241 -14.49 -8.81 6.07
N ARG A 242 -14.07 -7.84 6.88
CA ARG A 242 -14.13 -6.41 6.50
C ARG A 242 -13.51 -6.10 5.15
N GLN A 243 -12.35 -6.68 4.83
CA GLN A 243 -11.68 -6.41 3.57
C GLN A 243 -12.46 -6.97 2.38
N CYS A 244 -13.08 -8.16 2.52
CA CYS A 244 -13.92 -8.72 1.45
C CYS A 244 -15.21 -7.91 1.27
N ALA A 245 -15.85 -7.50 2.37
CA ALA A 245 -17.00 -6.60 2.35
C ALA A 245 -16.67 -5.24 1.68
N MET A 246 -15.48 -4.69 1.97
CA MET A 246 -14.98 -3.46 1.34
C MET A 246 -14.77 -3.61 -0.17
N GLU A 247 -14.16 -4.70 -0.63
CA GLU A 247 -13.96 -4.90 -2.07
C GLU A 247 -15.31 -5.12 -2.78
N LEU A 248 -16.28 -5.75 -2.12
CA LEU A 248 -17.64 -5.86 -2.66
C LEU A 248 -18.32 -4.50 -2.80
N ARG A 249 -18.21 -3.65 -1.78
CA ARG A 249 -18.66 -2.24 -1.83
C ARG A 249 -17.97 -1.47 -2.96
N ASN A 250 -16.67 -1.67 -3.14
CA ASN A 250 -15.91 -0.99 -4.19
C ASN A 250 -16.32 -1.46 -5.59
N LEU A 251 -16.66 -2.74 -5.75
CA LEU A 251 -17.19 -3.29 -7.01
C LEU A 251 -18.49 -2.58 -7.39
N ILE A 252 -19.45 -2.43 -6.46
CA ILE A 252 -20.71 -1.73 -6.75
C ILE A 252 -20.48 -0.26 -7.09
N LYS A 253 -19.55 0.42 -6.40
CA LYS A 253 -19.31 1.87 -6.57
C LYS A 253 -18.46 2.24 -7.78
N ASP A 254 -17.72 1.30 -8.35
CA ASP A 254 -16.78 1.55 -9.43
C ASP A 254 -16.70 0.33 -10.36
N LEU A 255 -17.48 0.40 -11.45
CA LEU A 255 -17.60 -0.64 -12.47
C LEU A 255 -16.48 -0.59 -13.52
N SER A 256 -15.38 0.14 -13.27
CA SER A 256 -14.29 0.22 -14.24
C SER A 256 -13.64 -1.15 -14.45
N ILE A 257 -13.50 -1.54 -15.73
CA ILE A 257 -12.90 -2.82 -16.16
C ILE A 257 -11.46 -2.99 -15.65
N ASN A 258 -10.75 -1.88 -15.41
CA ASN A 258 -9.37 -1.88 -14.93
C ASN A 258 -9.23 -2.12 -13.42
N LYS A 259 -10.33 -2.17 -12.67
CA LYS A 259 -10.30 -2.51 -11.24
C LYS A 259 -10.08 -4.01 -11.07
N THR A 260 -9.15 -4.37 -10.20
CA THR A 260 -9.00 -5.75 -9.76
C THR A 260 -10.29 -6.20 -9.07
N HIS A 261 -10.91 -7.26 -9.57
CA HIS A 261 -12.11 -7.83 -8.97
C HIS A 261 -11.86 -8.43 -7.56
N PRO A 262 -12.90 -8.52 -6.70
CA PRO A 262 -12.73 -8.92 -5.31
C PRO A 262 -12.15 -10.33 -5.12
N GLU A 263 -12.45 -11.30 -6.00
CA GLU A 263 -11.96 -12.67 -5.96
C GLU A 263 -10.46 -12.78 -6.25
N ARG A 264 -9.85 -11.75 -6.83
CA ARG A 264 -8.40 -11.65 -7.04
C ARG A 264 -7.67 -10.99 -5.85
N LYS A 265 -8.38 -10.54 -4.81
CA LYS A 265 -7.79 -9.96 -3.60
C LYS A 265 -7.65 -11.02 -2.50
N PRO A 266 -6.50 -11.14 -1.82
CA PRO A 266 -6.36 -12.10 -0.74
C PRO A 266 -7.34 -11.77 0.39
N CYS A 267 -8.00 -12.80 0.94
CA CYS A 267 -8.76 -12.66 2.18
C CYS A 267 -7.78 -12.60 3.36
N PRO A 268 -7.75 -11.53 4.15
CA PRO A 268 -6.81 -11.42 5.27
C PRO A 268 -6.94 -12.54 6.32
N LEU A 269 -8.15 -13.03 6.58
CA LEU A 269 -8.38 -14.11 7.55
C LEU A 269 -7.86 -15.46 7.03
N ALA A 270 -7.86 -15.66 5.71
CA ALA A 270 -7.33 -16.86 5.08
C ALA A 270 -5.80 -16.95 5.22
N LEU A 271 -5.11 -15.80 5.31
CA LEU A 271 -3.66 -15.78 5.58
C LEU A 271 -3.32 -16.48 6.90
N MET A 272 -4.22 -16.41 7.88
CA MET A 272 -4.05 -16.97 9.23
C MET A 272 -4.68 -18.35 9.40
N SER A 273 -5.32 -18.89 8.36
CA SER A 273 -6.14 -20.10 8.45
C SER A 273 -5.79 -21.07 7.33
N PRO A 274 -4.64 -21.79 7.42
CA PRO A 274 -4.15 -22.63 6.33
C PRO A 274 -5.08 -23.80 5.98
N ASP A 275 -5.95 -24.21 6.91
CA ASP A 275 -6.86 -25.37 6.77
C ASP A 275 -8.17 -25.06 6.05
N GLY A 276 -8.39 -23.80 5.65
CA GLY A 276 -9.57 -23.42 4.88
C GLY A 276 -9.55 -23.94 3.43
N PRO A 277 -10.65 -23.75 2.68
CA PRO A 277 -10.76 -24.22 1.31
C PRO A 277 -9.61 -23.74 0.42
N ARG A 278 -9.02 -24.65 -0.38
CA ARG A 278 -7.83 -24.38 -1.20
C ARG A 278 -7.91 -23.10 -2.05
N PRO A 279 -9.03 -22.76 -2.74
CA PRO A 279 -9.11 -21.53 -3.53
C PRO A 279 -9.02 -20.25 -2.69
N VAL A 280 -9.43 -20.31 -1.43
CA VAL A 280 -9.44 -19.20 -0.47
C VAL A 280 -8.09 -19.05 0.22
N CYS A 281 -7.53 -20.17 0.67
CA CYS A 281 -6.30 -20.22 1.45
C CYS A 281 -5.03 -20.43 0.61
N SER A 282 -5.14 -20.37 -0.72
CA SER A 282 -3.99 -20.42 -1.61
C SER A 282 -3.02 -19.28 -1.28
N PRO A 283 -1.75 -19.57 -0.95
CA PRO A 283 -0.78 -18.56 -0.58
C PRO A 283 -0.38 -17.67 -1.77
N PHE A 284 -0.56 -18.16 -3.00
CA PHE A 284 -0.36 -17.39 -4.23
C PHE A 284 -1.29 -16.18 -4.35
N ARG A 285 -2.37 -16.09 -3.58
CA ARG A 285 -3.21 -14.88 -3.53
C ARG A 285 -2.45 -13.65 -3.02
N MET A 286 -1.34 -13.83 -2.30
CA MET A 286 -0.43 -12.73 -1.93
C MET A 286 0.47 -12.28 -3.08
N ALA A 287 0.85 -13.22 -3.96
CA ALA A 287 1.75 -13.01 -5.08
C ALA A 287 1.30 -13.82 -6.31
N PRO A 288 0.22 -13.41 -7.01
CA PRO A 288 -0.38 -14.24 -8.06
C PRO A 288 0.57 -14.51 -9.24
N HIS A 289 1.48 -13.59 -9.51
CA HIS A 289 2.48 -13.70 -10.58
C HIS A 289 3.48 -14.86 -10.37
N LEU A 290 3.54 -15.45 -9.17
CA LEU A 290 4.38 -16.62 -8.89
C LEU A 290 3.65 -17.95 -9.10
N ALA A 291 2.33 -17.93 -9.32
CA ALA A 291 1.55 -19.15 -9.47
C ALA A 291 1.85 -19.88 -10.79
N ASP A 292 2.22 -19.12 -11.83
CA ASP A 292 2.45 -19.60 -13.19
C ASP A 292 3.91 -20.06 -13.43
N ASP A 293 4.77 -20.04 -12.41
CA ASP A 293 6.15 -20.53 -12.48
C ASP A 293 6.19 -22.03 -12.15
N ASP A 294 5.98 -22.87 -13.18
CA ASP A 294 5.89 -24.32 -13.04
C ASP A 294 7.17 -24.95 -12.46
N ALA A 295 8.35 -24.37 -12.73
CA ALA A 295 9.63 -24.92 -12.29
C ALA A 295 9.81 -24.79 -10.77
N ASP A 296 9.34 -23.68 -10.19
CA ASP A 296 9.51 -23.33 -8.77
C ASP A 296 8.18 -23.32 -7.99
N HIS A 297 7.09 -23.87 -8.55
CA HIS A 297 5.74 -23.78 -7.98
C HIS A 297 5.67 -24.26 -6.52
N ASP A 298 6.14 -25.49 -6.25
CA ASP A 298 6.13 -26.08 -4.90
C ASP A 298 7.00 -25.28 -3.92
N PHE A 299 8.12 -24.74 -4.41
CA PHE A 299 8.98 -23.87 -3.61
C PHE A 299 8.25 -22.59 -3.20
N TYR A 300 7.61 -21.91 -4.16
CA TYR A 300 6.86 -20.69 -3.88
C TYR A 300 5.64 -20.94 -2.99
N GLU A 301 4.90 -22.03 -3.22
CA GLU A 301 3.77 -22.38 -2.38
C GLU A 301 4.22 -22.52 -0.92
N LYS A 302 5.30 -23.28 -0.68
CA LYS A 302 5.86 -23.51 0.65
C LYS A 302 6.37 -22.23 1.29
N ILE A 303 7.12 -21.39 0.56
CA ILE A 303 7.72 -20.18 1.14
C ILE A 303 6.68 -19.07 1.39
N LEU A 304 5.67 -18.95 0.53
CA LEU A 304 4.55 -18.04 0.74
C LEU A 304 3.73 -18.47 1.96
N ARG A 305 3.49 -19.78 2.19
CA ARG A 305 2.88 -20.26 3.44
C ARG A 305 3.72 -19.87 4.66
N ARG A 306 5.06 -20.01 4.60
CA ARG A 306 5.97 -19.58 5.68
C ARG A 306 5.89 -18.07 5.95
N ILE A 307 5.75 -17.24 4.91
CA ILE A 307 5.54 -15.79 5.05
C ILE A 307 4.23 -15.52 5.80
N ALA A 308 3.14 -16.14 5.36
CA ALA A 308 1.83 -15.99 5.98
C ALA A 308 1.84 -16.41 7.45
N SER A 309 2.52 -17.51 7.79
CA SER A 309 2.62 -18.03 9.16
C SER A 309 3.84 -17.51 9.95
N SER A 310 4.44 -16.39 9.56
CA SER A 310 5.63 -15.85 10.24
C SER A 310 5.29 -15.13 11.56
N ASP A 311 6.28 -15.02 12.46
CA ASP A 311 6.14 -14.21 13.68
C ASP A 311 5.80 -12.75 13.37
N ALA A 312 6.38 -12.18 12.32
CA ALA A 312 6.10 -10.81 11.90
C ALA A 312 4.59 -10.58 11.62
N ILE A 313 3.91 -11.51 10.94
CA ILE A 313 2.48 -11.39 10.64
C ILE A 313 1.64 -11.66 11.91
N ARG A 314 2.05 -12.63 12.75
CA ARG A 314 1.40 -12.90 14.05
C ARG A 314 1.46 -11.69 14.97
N ASP A 315 2.61 -11.06 15.09
CA ASP A 315 2.82 -9.88 15.92
C ASP A 315 2.02 -8.69 15.37
N LEU A 316 2.03 -8.47 14.06
CA LEU A 316 1.17 -7.45 13.43
C LEU A 316 -0.31 -7.67 13.79
N LYS A 317 -0.82 -8.90 13.65
CA LYS A 317 -2.19 -9.25 14.04
C LYS A 317 -2.44 -8.94 15.52
N LYS A 318 -1.55 -9.39 16.40
CA LYS A 318 -1.66 -9.15 17.85
C LYS A 318 -1.76 -7.65 18.16
N GLN A 319 -0.94 -6.82 17.52
CA GLN A 319 -0.99 -5.37 17.70
C GLN A 319 -2.27 -4.76 17.13
N GLN A 320 -2.75 -5.21 15.97
CA GLN A 320 -4.07 -4.80 15.43
C GLN A 320 -5.20 -5.10 16.42
N ASP A 321 -5.18 -6.27 17.05
CA ASP A 321 -6.19 -6.70 18.01
C ASP A 321 -6.09 -5.95 19.34
N ILE A 322 -4.87 -5.63 19.81
CA ILE A 322 -4.66 -4.88 21.05
C ILE A 322 -5.17 -3.44 20.92
N HIS A 323 -4.88 -2.80 19.78
CA HIS A 323 -5.16 -1.37 19.60
C HIS A 323 -6.55 -1.05 19.05
N ASP A 324 -7.36 -2.05 18.71
CA ASP A 324 -8.77 -1.83 18.38
C ASP A 324 -9.66 -2.98 18.90
N LYS A 325 -10.33 -2.71 20.02
CA LYS A 325 -11.22 -3.67 20.70
C LYS A 325 -12.68 -3.53 20.31
N VAL A 326 -13.09 -2.39 19.77
CA VAL A 326 -14.50 -2.00 19.64
C VAL A 326 -14.90 -1.72 18.19
N GLY A 327 -13.92 -1.58 17.29
CA GLY A 327 -14.12 -1.34 15.88
C GLY A 327 -14.52 0.10 15.55
N PRO A 328 -14.55 0.45 14.24
CA PRO A 328 -14.74 1.83 13.81
C PRO A 328 -16.07 2.48 14.20
N LEU A 329 -17.13 1.70 14.45
CA LEU A 329 -18.44 2.24 14.83
C LEU A 329 -18.50 2.69 16.28
N HIS A 330 -17.68 2.08 17.14
CA HIS A 330 -17.75 2.27 18.58
C HIS A 330 -16.47 2.86 19.17
N ALA A 331 -15.45 3.09 18.33
CA ALA A 331 -14.23 3.79 18.72
C ALA A 331 -14.54 5.22 19.19
N SER A 332 -13.69 5.76 20.07
CA SER A 332 -13.74 7.18 20.44
C SER A 332 -12.77 7.98 19.58
N ARG A 333 -13.14 9.22 19.21
CA ARG A 333 -12.21 10.16 18.57
C ARG A 333 -11.02 10.52 19.45
N SER A 334 -11.20 10.46 20.77
CA SER A 334 -10.14 10.75 21.74
C SER A 334 -9.23 9.55 22.02
N ASP A 335 -9.54 8.35 21.49
CA ASP A 335 -8.70 7.18 21.68
C ASP A 335 -7.48 7.23 20.74
N PRO A 336 -6.25 7.38 21.26
CA PRO A 336 -5.05 7.44 20.44
C PRO A 336 -4.68 6.07 19.83
N PHE A 337 -5.20 4.96 20.36
CA PHE A 337 -4.87 3.63 19.87
C PHE A 337 -5.65 3.26 18.60
N PHE A 338 -6.85 3.80 18.41
CA PHE A 338 -7.65 3.50 17.23
C PHE A 338 -6.97 3.97 15.91
N PRO A 339 -6.44 5.21 15.78
CA PRO A 339 -5.63 5.60 14.63
C PRO A 339 -4.38 4.74 14.42
N LEU A 340 -3.74 4.27 15.50
CA LEU A 340 -2.62 3.33 15.42
C LEU A 340 -3.07 1.99 14.82
N ALA A 341 -4.17 1.40 15.28
CA ALA A 341 -4.73 0.18 14.69
C ALA A 341 -5.05 0.38 13.19
N MET A 342 -5.65 1.52 12.83
CA MET A 342 -5.95 1.86 11.43
C MET A 342 -4.67 2.00 10.57
N THR A 343 -3.57 2.44 11.16
CA THR A 343 -2.26 2.49 10.51
C THR A 343 -1.68 1.09 10.29
N LEU A 344 -1.71 0.24 11.32
CA LEU A 344 -1.28 -1.16 11.24
C LEU A 344 -2.07 -1.99 10.21
N ARG A 345 -3.34 -1.65 9.97
CA ARG A 345 -4.21 -2.31 8.99
C ARG A 345 -4.01 -1.82 7.55
N ASP A 346 -3.31 -0.71 7.34
CA ASP A 346 -3.03 -0.18 6.00
C ASP A 346 -1.54 -0.21 5.63
N CYS A 347 -0.72 -0.87 6.45
CA CYS A 347 0.67 -1.13 6.15
C CYS A 347 0.86 -2.07 4.94
N THR A 348 2.07 -2.08 4.42
CA THR A 348 2.51 -2.96 3.32
C THR A 348 3.57 -3.90 3.85
N CYS A 349 3.44 -5.20 3.57
CA CYS A 349 4.43 -6.23 3.85
C CYS A 349 5.37 -6.37 2.65
N PHE A 350 6.67 -6.28 2.92
CA PHE A 350 7.76 -6.54 1.98
C PHE A 350 8.50 -7.79 2.46
N ALA A 351 8.37 -8.88 1.70
CA ALA A 351 9.05 -10.13 1.96
C ALA A 351 10.11 -10.39 0.89
N GLN A 352 11.38 -10.24 1.25
CA GLN A 352 12.51 -10.65 0.41
C GLN A 352 12.74 -12.14 0.58
N ILE A 353 12.73 -12.86 -0.53
CA ILE A 353 12.97 -14.30 -0.62
C ILE A 353 14.31 -14.51 -1.33
N ASP A 354 15.26 -15.16 -0.67
CA ASP A 354 16.47 -15.68 -1.31
C ASP A 354 16.25 -17.15 -1.69
N LYS A 355 16.26 -17.45 -2.98
CA LYS A 355 16.06 -18.80 -3.51
C LYS A 355 17.17 -19.77 -3.11
N ARG A 356 18.42 -19.30 -2.99
CA ARG A 356 19.58 -20.17 -2.69
C ARG A 356 19.59 -20.59 -1.23
N SER A 357 19.42 -19.63 -0.32
CA SER A 357 19.39 -19.90 1.12
C SER A 357 18.01 -20.30 1.64
N GLN A 358 16.96 -20.13 0.83
CA GLN A 358 15.55 -20.28 1.21
C GLN A 358 15.16 -19.43 2.44
N SER A 359 15.87 -18.33 2.65
CA SER A 359 15.63 -17.39 3.73
C SER A 359 14.60 -16.34 3.32
N VAL A 360 13.88 -15.84 4.32
CA VAL A 360 12.84 -14.83 4.15
C VAL A 360 13.11 -13.70 5.12
N ARG A 361 13.19 -12.48 4.59
CA ARG A 361 13.27 -11.25 5.39
C ARG A 361 11.99 -10.45 5.22
N ILE A 362 11.28 -10.22 6.33
CA ILE A 362 9.99 -9.52 6.35
C ILE A 362 10.15 -8.16 7.02
N ARG A 363 9.71 -7.11 6.31
CA ARG A 363 9.55 -5.76 6.84
C ARG A 363 8.17 -5.20 6.48
N PHE A 364 7.64 -4.32 7.32
CA PHE A 364 6.40 -3.59 7.11
C PHE A 364 6.68 -2.11 6.88
N GLY A 365 6.07 -1.52 5.86
CA GLY A 365 6.16 -0.10 5.55
C GLY A 365 4.78 0.57 5.46
N ASP A 366 4.76 1.82 5.00
CA ASP A 366 3.56 2.67 4.87
C ASP A 366 2.86 3.03 6.19
N PHE A 367 3.63 3.23 7.27
CA PHE A 367 3.11 3.66 8.57
C PHE A 367 2.85 5.16 8.68
N ASP A 368 2.13 5.74 7.71
CA ASP A 368 1.75 7.15 7.76
C ASP A 368 0.77 7.42 8.90
N TRP A 369 1.08 8.42 9.72
CA TRP A 369 0.20 8.91 10.77
C TRP A 369 -1.16 9.27 10.17
N LYS A 370 -2.22 8.79 10.83
CA LYS A 370 -3.59 8.99 10.39
C LYS A 370 -4.24 9.99 11.33
N ASP A 371 -4.39 11.23 10.89
CA ASP A 371 -5.06 12.27 11.67
C ASP A 371 -6.51 11.86 11.98
N PRO A 372 -6.86 11.63 13.26
CA PRO A 372 -8.24 11.28 13.64
C PRO A 372 -9.23 12.40 13.31
N LEU A 373 -8.83 13.67 13.34
CA LEU A 373 -9.73 14.79 13.03
C LEU A 373 -10.20 14.75 11.57
N VAL A 374 -9.35 14.24 10.67
CA VAL A 374 -9.64 14.16 9.23
C VAL A 374 -10.24 12.80 8.84
N LYS A 375 -9.79 11.71 9.46
CA LYS A 375 -10.08 10.35 8.98
C LYS A 375 -11.22 9.65 9.71
N PHE A 376 -11.50 10.02 10.95
CA PHE A 376 -12.38 9.25 11.82
C PHE A 376 -13.78 9.09 11.24
N GLU A 377 -14.42 10.18 10.81
CA GLU A 377 -15.77 10.16 10.24
C GLU A 377 -15.86 9.26 9.00
N ARG A 378 -14.82 9.30 8.15
CA ARG A 378 -14.76 8.42 7.00
C ARG A 378 -14.65 6.95 7.40
N TRP A 379 -13.88 6.61 8.42
CA TRP A 379 -13.76 5.22 8.86
C TRP A 379 -15.06 4.70 9.45
N ALA A 380 -15.68 5.46 10.35
CA ALA A 380 -16.96 5.12 10.96
C ALA A 380 -18.07 5.05 9.90
N GLY A 381 -18.17 6.04 9.00
CA GLY A 381 -19.18 6.07 7.94
C GLY A 381 -19.03 4.92 6.95
N VAL A 382 -17.80 4.56 6.58
CA VAL A 382 -17.57 3.38 5.74
C VAL A 382 -17.94 2.10 6.47
N GLU A 383 -17.59 1.95 7.75
CA GLU A 383 -17.99 0.76 8.52
C GLU A 383 -19.51 0.66 8.65
N ALA A 384 -20.21 1.77 8.91
CA ALA A 384 -21.67 1.83 8.97
C ALA A 384 -22.28 1.41 7.65
N GLU A 385 -21.72 1.84 6.53
CA GLU A 385 -22.15 1.43 5.19
C GLU A 385 -21.94 -0.07 4.97
N LEU A 386 -20.80 -0.63 5.40
CA LEU A 386 -20.55 -2.08 5.29
C LEU A 386 -21.56 -2.91 6.08
N VAL A 387 -21.89 -2.46 7.30
CA VAL A 387 -22.85 -3.13 8.21
C VAL A 387 -24.28 -2.99 7.69
N ASN A 388 -24.75 -1.75 7.54
CA ASN A 388 -26.14 -1.47 7.20
C ASN A 388 -26.48 -1.86 5.77
N GLY A 389 -25.48 -1.85 4.89
CA GLY A 389 -25.58 -2.18 3.49
C GLY A 389 -25.57 -3.67 3.14
N GLY A 390 -25.47 -4.54 4.15
CA GLY A 390 -25.46 -5.98 3.94
C GLY A 390 -24.18 -6.53 3.30
N PHE A 391 -23.11 -5.76 3.19
CA PHE A 391 -21.85 -6.24 2.57
C PHE A 391 -21.20 -7.37 3.37
N TYR A 392 -21.42 -7.39 4.68
CA TYR A 392 -20.99 -8.46 5.57
C TYR A 392 -21.85 -9.73 5.50
N THR A 393 -23.14 -9.60 5.20
CA THR A 393 -24.17 -10.62 5.46
C THR A 393 -24.87 -11.14 4.21
N SER A 394 -24.89 -10.37 3.12
CA SER A 394 -25.65 -10.72 1.91
C SER A 394 -25.01 -11.86 1.16
N GLU A 395 -25.77 -12.93 1.00
CA GLU A 395 -25.28 -14.13 0.35
C GLU A 395 -25.42 -14.04 -1.19
N TRP A 396 -26.30 -13.15 -1.66
CA TRP A 396 -26.69 -13.06 -3.07
C TRP A 396 -26.71 -11.63 -3.60
N PHE A 397 -26.42 -11.51 -4.88
CA PHE A 397 -26.81 -10.37 -5.69
C PHE A 397 -28.05 -10.69 -6.52
N LEU A 398 -28.95 -9.71 -6.65
CA LEU A 398 -30.06 -9.74 -7.60
C LEU A 398 -29.91 -8.56 -8.56
N CYS A 399 -29.73 -8.85 -9.85
CA CYS A 399 -29.56 -7.83 -10.89
C CYS A 399 -30.56 -8.12 -12.01
N GLY A 400 -31.55 -7.25 -12.19
CA GLY A 400 -32.72 -7.58 -13.01
C GLY A 400 -33.49 -8.75 -12.38
N ASP A 401 -33.60 -9.85 -13.13
CA ASP A 401 -34.24 -11.12 -12.73
C ASP A 401 -33.23 -12.24 -12.42
N GLN A 402 -31.92 -11.94 -12.42
CA GLN A 402 -30.86 -12.94 -12.27
C GLN A 402 -30.19 -12.86 -10.90
N PHE A 403 -29.90 -14.04 -10.34
CA PHE A 403 -29.15 -14.20 -9.11
C PHE A 403 -27.68 -14.50 -9.37
N TYR A 404 -26.82 -13.92 -8.54
CA TYR A 404 -25.37 -14.13 -8.60
C TYR A 404 -24.80 -14.34 -7.22
N ARG A 405 -23.75 -15.14 -7.14
CA ARG A 405 -22.88 -15.18 -5.97
C ARG A 405 -21.97 -13.95 -5.99
N PRO A 406 -21.85 -13.21 -4.88
CA PRO A 406 -20.83 -12.17 -4.76
C PRO A 406 -19.44 -12.76 -5.09
N PRO A 407 -18.63 -12.11 -5.93
CA PRO A 407 -17.36 -12.65 -6.40
C PRO A 407 -16.28 -12.45 -5.34
N THR A 408 -16.53 -12.93 -4.12
CA THR A 408 -15.55 -12.93 -3.04
C THR A 408 -15.06 -14.34 -2.80
N LEU A 409 -13.82 -14.44 -2.32
CA LEU A 409 -13.25 -15.68 -1.83
C LEU A 409 -12.87 -15.46 -0.37
N CYS A 410 -13.88 -15.20 0.44
CA CYS A 410 -13.71 -14.94 1.86
C CYS A 410 -13.75 -16.25 2.64
N LEU A 411 -12.87 -16.38 3.65
CA LEU A 411 -12.86 -17.55 4.53
C LEU A 411 -14.20 -17.76 5.25
N LEU A 412 -14.87 -16.68 5.66
CA LEU A 412 -16.09 -16.75 6.45
C LEU A 412 -17.31 -17.25 5.65
N GLU A 413 -17.25 -17.24 4.32
CA GLU A 413 -18.33 -17.77 3.45
C GLU A 413 -18.44 -19.29 3.52
N TYR A 414 -17.42 -19.95 4.09
CA TYR A 414 -17.34 -21.40 4.25
C TYR A 414 -17.49 -21.85 5.71
N GLY A 415 -17.76 -20.91 6.63
CA GLY A 415 -18.00 -21.21 8.04
C GLY A 415 -19.47 -21.54 8.33
N GLU A 416 -19.73 -22.07 9.52
CA GLU A 416 -21.08 -22.48 9.97
C GLU A 416 -22.13 -21.35 9.85
N ALA A 417 -21.72 -20.10 10.11
CA ALA A 417 -22.58 -18.92 9.99
C ALA A 417 -23.17 -18.70 8.59
N ALA A 418 -22.51 -19.20 7.53
CA ALA A 418 -23.03 -19.13 6.17
C ALA A 418 -24.17 -20.13 5.91
N THR A 419 -24.31 -21.16 6.74
CA THR A 419 -25.25 -22.27 6.51
C THR A 419 -26.55 -22.18 7.31
N SER A 420 -26.63 -21.30 8.31
CA SER A 420 -27.70 -21.34 9.32
C SER A 420 -28.73 -20.22 9.23
N LYS A 421 -28.75 -19.41 8.16
CA LYS A 421 -29.54 -18.18 8.09
C LYS A 421 -30.45 -18.11 6.86
N GLU A 422 -31.56 -17.38 6.98
CA GLU A 422 -32.29 -16.87 5.83
C GLU A 422 -31.38 -16.01 4.94
N PRO A 423 -31.43 -16.19 3.62
CA PRO A 423 -30.54 -15.46 2.71
C PRO A 423 -30.85 -13.96 2.76
N GLU A 424 -29.80 -13.13 2.83
CA GLU A 424 -29.89 -11.69 2.57
C GLU A 424 -29.42 -11.38 1.14
N ILE A 425 -30.04 -10.39 0.50
CA ILE A 425 -29.80 -10.04 -0.91
C ILE A 425 -29.36 -8.59 -1.02
N ILE A 426 -28.32 -8.32 -1.80
CA ILE A 426 -28.07 -6.99 -2.35
C ILE A 426 -28.72 -6.92 -3.74
N ARG A 427 -29.68 -6.00 -3.93
CA ARG A 427 -30.36 -5.79 -5.20
C ARG A 427 -29.75 -4.58 -5.91
N ILE A 428 -29.33 -4.79 -7.16
CA ILE A 428 -28.82 -3.73 -8.02
C ILE A 428 -29.96 -3.22 -8.90
N VAL A 429 -30.18 -1.92 -8.85
CA VAL A 429 -31.19 -1.21 -9.64
C VAL A 429 -30.51 -0.17 -10.51
N ASP A 430 -31.04 0.09 -11.71
CA ASP A 430 -30.53 1.17 -12.53
C ASP A 430 -30.77 2.53 -11.84
N PRO A 431 -29.86 3.50 -12.01
CA PRO A 431 -30.10 4.85 -11.56
C PRO A 431 -31.39 5.36 -12.19
N LYS A 432 -32.30 5.92 -11.38
CA LYS A 432 -33.46 6.62 -11.92
C LYS A 432 -32.95 7.73 -12.84
N HIS A 433 -33.31 7.67 -14.12
CA HIS A 433 -33.18 8.81 -15.00
C HIS A 433 -34.10 9.90 -14.46
N ASP A 434 -33.54 10.95 -13.84
CA ASP A 434 -34.25 12.21 -13.67
C ASP A 434 -34.40 12.84 -15.07
N THR A 435 -35.37 12.35 -15.82
CA THR A 435 -35.93 13.08 -16.96
C THR A 435 -37.20 13.76 -16.48
N ASP A 436 -37.12 15.09 -16.48
CA ASP A 436 -38.14 16.12 -16.57
C ASP A 436 -39.63 15.73 -16.51
N GLY A 437 -40.38 16.58 -15.79
CA GLY A 437 -41.83 16.50 -15.69
C GLY A 437 -42.54 16.49 -17.05
N GLY A 438 -43.63 15.72 -17.12
CA GLY A 438 -44.63 15.89 -18.17
C GLY A 438 -45.23 14.59 -18.70
N VAL A 439 -46.41 14.27 -18.18
CA VAL A 439 -47.55 13.65 -18.89
C VAL A 439 -47.38 12.21 -19.41
N GLY A 440 -48.02 11.29 -18.68
CA GLY A 440 -49.01 10.36 -19.25
C GLY A 440 -48.54 9.36 -20.30
N GLY A 441 -48.15 8.17 -19.85
CA GLY A 441 -48.02 6.98 -20.68
C GLY A 441 -48.13 5.71 -19.84
N GLN A 442 -49.34 5.14 -19.77
CA GLN A 442 -49.56 3.81 -19.21
C GLN A 442 -48.75 2.79 -20.02
N GLY A 443 -47.85 2.09 -19.34
CA GLY A 443 -47.03 1.04 -19.93
C GLY A 443 -45.98 0.52 -18.97
N HIS A 444 -46.28 0.42 -17.67
CA HIS A 444 -45.43 -0.36 -16.78
C HIS A 444 -45.59 -1.83 -17.13
N ALA A 445 -44.67 -2.36 -17.93
CA ALA A 445 -44.37 -3.77 -17.89
C ALA A 445 -43.93 -4.09 -16.45
N GLN A 446 -44.87 -4.58 -15.64
CA GLN A 446 -44.58 -5.19 -14.35
C GLN A 446 -43.64 -6.36 -14.64
N LEU A 447 -42.36 -6.18 -14.31
CA LEU A 447 -41.43 -7.28 -14.14
C LEU A 447 -42.12 -8.35 -13.28
N PRO A 448 -41.98 -9.65 -13.60
CA PRO A 448 -42.38 -10.68 -12.66
C PRO A 448 -41.51 -10.45 -11.42
N GLN A 449 -42.12 -9.94 -10.35
CA GLN A 449 -41.55 -10.03 -9.03
C GLN A 449 -41.35 -11.51 -8.80
N CYS A 450 -40.13 -12.00 -9.01
CA CYS A 450 -39.68 -13.23 -8.38
C CYS A 450 -40.12 -13.06 -6.93
N ALA A 451 -41.06 -13.87 -6.47
CA ALA A 451 -41.81 -13.63 -5.23
C ALA A 451 -40.88 -13.87 -4.04
N ILE A 452 -39.94 -12.96 -3.82
CA ILE A 452 -38.98 -12.99 -2.73
C ILE A 452 -39.82 -12.90 -1.45
N PRO A 453 -39.75 -13.91 -0.56
CA PRO A 453 -40.49 -13.89 0.68
C PRO A 453 -40.26 -12.59 1.46
N LYS A 454 -41.30 -12.03 2.08
CA LYS A 454 -41.21 -10.79 2.87
C LYS A 454 -40.20 -10.87 4.03
N THR A 455 -39.79 -12.07 4.42
CA THR A 455 -38.81 -12.31 5.49
C THR A 455 -37.37 -12.07 5.03
N VAL A 456 -37.12 -12.11 3.71
CA VAL A 456 -35.79 -11.91 3.14
C VAL A 456 -35.41 -10.45 3.17
N LYS A 457 -34.30 -10.14 3.83
CA LYS A 457 -33.76 -8.78 3.88
C LYS A 457 -33.09 -8.43 2.55
N ILE A 458 -33.51 -7.30 1.98
CA ILE A 458 -32.99 -6.77 0.71
C ILE A 458 -32.32 -5.42 0.96
N HIS A 459 -31.13 -5.25 0.39
CA HIS A 459 -30.36 -4.01 0.42
C HIS A 459 -30.24 -3.44 -1.00
N ASP A 460 -30.77 -2.24 -1.24
CA ASP A 460 -30.85 -1.64 -2.57
C ASP A 460 -29.65 -0.75 -2.90
N TYR A 461 -29.06 -0.96 -4.09
CA TYR A 461 -27.96 -0.16 -4.61
C TYR A 461 -28.20 0.26 -6.06
N SER A 462 -27.87 1.51 -6.36
CA SER A 462 -27.94 2.07 -7.71
C SER A 462 -26.62 1.86 -8.45
N ALA A 463 -26.64 1.13 -9.57
CA ALA A 463 -25.51 0.95 -10.48
C ALA A 463 -26.02 0.53 -11.87
N ASN A 464 -25.22 0.69 -12.92
CA ASN A 464 -25.60 0.24 -14.26
C ASN A 464 -25.78 -1.30 -14.26
N VAL A 465 -27.02 -1.75 -14.36
CA VAL A 465 -27.38 -3.18 -14.21
C VAL A 465 -26.73 -4.01 -15.31
N SER A 466 -26.72 -3.53 -16.56
CA SER A 466 -26.16 -4.27 -17.70
C SER A 466 -24.67 -4.51 -17.53
N VAL A 467 -23.90 -3.47 -17.21
CA VAL A 467 -22.45 -3.60 -16.97
C VAL A 467 -22.17 -4.50 -15.75
N PHE A 468 -22.99 -4.40 -14.71
CA PHE A 468 -22.84 -5.24 -13.52
C PHE A 468 -23.11 -6.72 -13.82
N GLN A 469 -24.14 -7.02 -14.62
CA GLN A 469 -24.46 -8.38 -15.08
C GLN A 469 -23.32 -8.96 -15.93
N GLU A 470 -22.70 -8.17 -16.82
CA GLU A 470 -21.53 -8.61 -17.60
C GLU A 470 -20.36 -8.98 -16.68
N ILE A 471 -20.05 -8.12 -15.70
CA ILE A 471 -18.98 -8.38 -14.72
C ILE A 471 -19.27 -9.64 -13.91
N LEU A 472 -20.53 -9.87 -13.53
CA LEU A 472 -20.93 -10.99 -12.70
C LEU A 472 -21.30 -12.27 -13.47
N ALA A 473 -21.27 -12.26 -14.80
CA ALA A 473 -21.66 -13.42 -15.61
C ALA A 473 -21.01 -14.76 -15.17
N PRO A 474 -19.71 -14.81 -14.79
CA PRO A 474 -19.07 -16.04 -14.30
C PRO A 474 -19.62 -16.55 -12.95
N PHE A 475 -20.34 -15.71 -12.22
CA PHE A 475 -20.85 -15.97 -10.87
C PHE A 475 -22.37 -16.14 -10.82
N ARG A 476 -23.02 -16.26 -11.99
CA ARG A 476 -24.44 -16.53 -12.09
C ARG A 476 -24.76 -17.86 -11.41
N ALA A 477 -25.85 -17.89 -10.67
CA ALA A 477 -26.31 -19.08 -9.98
C ALA A 477 -27.84 -19.11 -9.94
N ASP A 478 -28.41 -20.30 -9.77
CA ASP A 478 -29.84 -20.47 -9.60
C ASP A 478 -30.32 -19.78 -8.32
N ALA A 479 -31.56 -19.30 -8.34
CA ALA A 479 -32.18 -18.73 -7.16
C ALA A 479 -32.12 -19.73 -5.99
N PRO A 480 -31.80 -19.28 -4.76
CA PRO A 480 -31.80 -20.14 -3.58
C PRO A 480 -33.08 -20.96 -3.47
N PRO A 481 -33.04 -22.26 -3.16
CA PRO A 481 -34.22 -23.09 -2.96
C PRO A 481 -35.22 -22.53 -1.93
N SER A 482 -34.71 -21.78 -0.94
CA SER A 482 -35.49 -21.06 0.06
C SER A 482 -36.29 -19.87 -0.51
N LEU A 483 -35.86 -19.31 -1.65
CA LEU A 483 -36.58 -18.27 -2.41
C LEU A 483 -37.58 -18.87 -3.41
N THR A 484 -37.32 -20.08 -3.94
CA THR A 484 -38.17 -20.74 -4.96
C THR A 484 -39.32 -21.56 -4.36
N LYS A 485 -39.20 -22.08 -3.13
CA LYS A 485 -40.25 -22.90 -2.47
C LYS A 485 -41.60 -22.22 -2.24
N HIS A 486 -41.71 -20.91 -2.46
CA HIS A 486 -42.97 -20.16 -2.34
C HIS A 486 -43.66 -19.83 -3.68
N ILE A 487 -43.02 -20.10 -4.82
CA ILE A 487 -43.60 -19.81 -6.15
C ILE A 487 -44.61 -20.89 -6.57
N GLU A 488 -44.45 -22.15 -6.16
CA GLU A 488 -45.38 -23.25 -6.51
C GLU A 488 -46.73 -23.21 -5.77
N ARG A 489 -46.93 -22.31 -4.81
CA ARG A 489 -48.23 -22.15 -4.10
C ARG A 489 -49.15 -21.08 -4.69
N TYR A 490 -48.74 -20.40 -5.75
CA TYR A 490 -49.55 -19.39 -6.46
C TYR A 490 -49.65 -19.73 -7.96
N VAL A 491 -50.12 -20.94 -8.26
CA VAL A 491 -50.82 -21.19 -9.54
C VAL A 491 -52.31 -21.10 -9.22
N PRO A 492 -53.04 -20.07 -9.67
CA PRO A 492 -54.50 -20.08 -9.59
C PRO A 492 -55.00 -21.28 -10.41
N GLN A 493 -55.84 -22.12 -9.80
CA GLN A 493 -56.59 -23.16 -10.51
C GLN A 493 -57.57 -22.55 -11.50
#